data_AF-A0A3B9YAN2-F1
#
_entry.id   AF-A0A3B9YAN2-F1
#
_cell.length_a   1.000
_cell.length_b   1.000
_cell.length_c   1.000
_cell.angle_alpha   90.00
_cell.angle_beta   90.00
_cell.angle_gamma   90.00
#
_symmetry.space_group_name_H-M   'P 1'
#
loop_
_entity.id
_entity.type
_entity.pdbx_description
1 polymer ?
#
loop_
_entity_poly.entity_id
_entity_poly.type
_entity_poly.pdbx_seq_one_letter_code
_entity_poly.pdbx_strand_id
1 'polypeptide(L)'
;MCYVCPPPTGFMLSIPRDYLNKLDQAVQQANAAGLYVVLDLHDTNQGGSPYGKDATLPKTEDIAYWKTIAEHYKNNPMVMFDVYNEPKYHDWNTWLHGGGTVSGATVVGMQDLVNAIRSVGAKQIIVVEPGSAGKGVPGADAAEEGGWTTIGNNIINDPNILYSLHVYDKINLSAQQQDAKWGPILNHYPLYYGEWAFLPNAQIPAHCKGVSHDQADSVVKAFLDYMDSRHASWSAWDFAPPHLIQDFNTFSPTSLDVPWTCGDAKAVAGMGQIVKQHLTGQ
;
A
#
# COMPACT_ATOMS: atom_id res chain seq x y z
N MET A 1 9.51 -2.06 1.29
CA MET A 1 9.28 -0.64 0.96
C MET A 1 10.60 0.08 0.80
N CYS A 2 10.83 0.76 -0.33
CA CYS A 2 12.00 1.62 -0.53
C CYS A 2 11.59 3.07 -0.34
N TYR A 3 12.05 3.67 0.76
CA TYR A 3 11.91 5.08 1.05
C TYR A 3 12.83 5.90 0.15
N VAL A 4 12.25 6.46 -0.90
CA VAL A 4 12.79 7.67 -1.52
C VAL A 4 11.58 8.53 -1.88
N CYS A 5 11.63 9.83 -1.59
CA CYS A 5 10.70 10.87 -2.05
C CYS A 5 11.48 12.19 -2.25
N PRO A 6 11.06 13.10 -3.15
CA PRO A 6 11.79 14.33 -3.44
C PRO A 6 11.83 15.28 -2.22
N PRO A 7 12.88 16.12 -2.09
CA PRO A 7 13.00 17.07 -0.99
C PRO A 7 12.01 18.24 -1.10
N PRO A 8 11.67 18.88 0.04
CA PRO A 8 10.68 19.95 0.11
C PRO A 8 11.33 21.30 -0.16
N THR A 9 11.35 21.74 -1.41
CA THR A 9 11.31 23.17 -1.81
C THR A 9 11.36 23.26 -3.32
N GLY A 10 10.31 23.84 -3.92
CA GLY A 10 10.30 24.49 -5.24
C GLY A 10 10.94 23.73 -6.40
N PHE A 11 10.10 23.27 -7.35
CA PHE A 11 10.41 22.55 -8.59
C PHE A 11 10.26 21.02 -8.53
N MET A 12 9.01 20.54 -8.44
CA MET A 12 8.59 19.27 -9.05
C MET A 12 8.43 19.43 -10.58
N LEU A 13 9.45 19.96 -11.25
CA LEU A 13 9.59 19.85 -12.72
C LEU A 13 10.65 18.81 -13.11
N SER A 14 11.33 18.22 -12.13
CA SER A 14 12.21 17.07 -12.32
C SER A 14 12.34 16.27 -11.03
N ILE A 15 12.12 14.97 -11.09
CA ILE A 15 12.54 14.05 -10.03
C ILE A 15 14.06 14.23 -9.84
N PRO A 16 14.58 14.51 -8.62
CA PRO A 16 16.01 14.66 -8.41
C PRO A 16 16.77 13.43 -8.91
N ARG A 17 17.90 13.59 -9.61
CA ARG A 17 18.67 12.43 -10.13
C ARG A 17 19.04 11.44 -9.02
N ASP A 18 19.33 11.95 -7.82
CA ASP A 18 19.65 11.12 -6.66
C ASP A 18 18.49 10.24 -6.21
N TYR A 19 17.25 10.64 -6.49
CA TYR A 19 16.06 9.84 -6.22
C TYR A 19 16.01 8.61 -7.15
N LEU A 20 16.14 8.83 -8.47
CA LEU A 20 16.11 7.74 -9.46
C LEU A 20 17.28 6.78 -9.25
N ASN A 21 18.46 7.28 -8.90
CA ASN A 21 19.61 6.42 -8.60
C ASN A 21 19.35 5.48 -7.40
N LYS A 22 18.66 5.96 -6.36
CA LYS A 22 18.30 5.13 -5.20
C LYS A 22 17.25 4.10 -5.57
N LEU A 23 16.22 4.48 -6.34
CA LEU A 23 15.25 3.52 -6.86
C LEU A 23 15.92 2.47 -7.74
N ASP A 24 16.85 2.87 -8.62
CA ASP A 24 17.57 1.94 -9.48
C ASP A 24 18.36 0.92 -8.69
N GLN A 25 19.08 1.35 -7.65
CA GLN A 25 19.81 0.44 -6.77
C GLN A 25 18.87 -0.57 -6.11
N ALA A 26 17.74 -0.10 -5.57
CA ALA A 26 16.75 -0.97 -4.95
C ALA A 26 16.12 -1.96 -5.94
N VAL A 27 15.66 -1.46 -7.08
CA VAL A 27 15.02 -2.27 -8.13
C VAL A 27 16.00 -3.31 -8.68
N GLN A 28 17.24 -2.92 -8.94
CA GLN A 28 18.28 -3.84 -9.42
C GLN A 28 18.60 -4.92 -8.40
N GLN A 29 18.74 -4.56 -7.11
CA GLN A 29 19.01 -5.54 -6.05
C GLN A 29 17.84 -6.51 -5.89
N ALA A 30 16.60 -6.02 -5.88
CA ALA A 30 15.42 -6.86 -5.78
C ALA A 30 15.27 -7.80 -6.99
N ASN A 31 15.39 -7.27 -8.21
CA ASN A 31 15.29 -8.09 -9.41
C ASN A 31 16.45 -9.09 -9.55
N ALA A 32 17.67 -8.73 -9.14
CA ALA A 32 18.80 -9.66 -9.07
C ALA A 32 18.58 -10.81 -8.07
N ALA A 33 17.78 -10.56 -7.02
CA ALA A 33 17.32 -11.58 -6.08
C ALA A 33 16.07 -12.35 -6.58
N GLY A 34 15.58 -12.07 -7.79
CA GLY A 34 14.40 -12.72 -8.38
C GLY A 34 13.06 -12.15 -7.89
N LEU A 35 13.05 -10.98 -7.25
CA LEU A 35 11.85 -10.35 -6.71
C LEU A 35 11.25 -9.35 -7.69
N TYR A 36 9.92 -9.36 -7.81
CA TYR A 36 9.16 -8.26 -8.41
C TYR A 36 9.18 -7.05 -7.48
N VAL A 37 9.06 -5.85 -8.05
CA VAL A 37 9.02 -4.59 -7.31
C VAL A 37 7.75 -3.83 -7.67
N VAL A 38 6.97 -3.49 -6.65
CA VAL A 38 5.89 -2.51 -6.77
C VAL A 38 6.47 -1.15 -6.38
N LEU A 39 6.51 -0.21 -7.31
CA LEU A 39 6.85 1.18 -7.04
C LEU A 39 5.57 1.90 -6.60
N ASP A 40 5.52 2.31 -5.33
CA ASP A 40 4.36 2.92 -4.69
C ASP A 40 4.56 4.44 -4.55
N LEU A 41 3.56 5.22 -5.00
CA LEU A 41 3.48 6.65 -4.70
C LEU A 41 2.86 6.84 -3.30
N HIS A 42 3.74 6.82 -2.31
CA HIS A 42 3.40 7.01 -0.91
C HIS A 42 3.47 8.49 -0.49
N ASP A 43 2.56 9.30 -1.04
CA ASP A 43 2.52 10.76 -0.85
C ASP A 43 2.07 11.13 0.58
N THR A 44 3.02 11.21 1.51
CA THR A 44 2.76 11.56 2.92
C THR A 44 3.79 12.53 3.46
N ASN A 45 3.51 13.13 4.63
CA ASN A 45 4.49 13.89 5.42
C ASN A 45 5.81 13.12 5.64
N GLN A 46 5.73 11.82 5.98
CA GLN A 46 6.91 10.99 6.22
C GLN A 46 7.67 10.74 4.91
N GLY A 47 6.92 10.62 3.81
CA GLY A 47 7.44 10.67 2.45
C GLY A 47 7.81 12.08 1.97
N GLY A 48 7.99 13.08 2.83
CA GLY A 48 8.46 14.41 2.41
C GLY A 48 7.51 15.21 1.51
N SER A 49 6.23 14.82 1.44
CA SER A 49 5.21 15.52 0.67
C SER A 49 5.12 17.00 1.09
N PRO A 50 5.08 17.95 0.13
CA PRO A 50 4.87 19.35 0.45
C PRO A 50 3.45 19.63 0.98
N TYR A 51 2.50 18.71 0.76
CA TYR A 51 1.11 18.81 1.26
C TYR A 51 0.94 18.21 2.65
N GLY A 52 1.89 17.38 3.06
CA GLY A 52 1.96 16.81 4.38
C GLY A 52 0.74 15.99 4.79
N LYS A 53 -0.16 16.59 5.60
CA LYS A 53 -1.41 15.93 6.03
C LYS A 53 -2.54 16.06 5.00
N ASP A 54 -2.39 16.94 4.01
CA ASP A 54 -3.34 17.17 2.92
C ASP A 54 -2.96 16.38 1.65
N ALA A 55 -1.97 15.50 1.78
CA ALA A 55 -1.52 14.53 0.78
C ALA A 55 -2.47 13.32 0.70
N THR A 56 -3.78 13.54 0.86
CA THR A 56 -4.78 12.47 0.91
C THR A 56 -5.38 12.14 -0.45
N LEU A 57 -5.03 12.90 -1.49
CA LEU A 57 -5.59 12.82 -2.82
C LEU A 57 -4.52 13.15 -3.87
N PRO A 58 -4.45 12.37 -4.97
CA PRO A 58 -3.63 12.70 -6.12
C PRO A 58 -3.85 14.10 -6.67
N LYS A 59 -2.77 14.72 -7.13
CA LYS A 59 -2.73 16.07 -7.70
C LYS A 59 -2.04 16.09 -9.06
N THR A 60 -2.13 17.21 -9.77
CA THR A 60 -1.59 17.37 -11.13
C THR A 60 -0.11 17.00 -11.27
N GLU A 61 0.72 17.27 -10.26
CA GLU A 61 2.14 16.92 -10.21
C GLU A 61 2.39 15.41 -10.22
N ASP A 62 1.46 14.59 -9.73
CA ASP A 62 1.59 13.14 -9.73
C ASP A 62 1.54 12.56 -11.15
N ILE A 63 0.88 13.26 -12.09
CA ILE A 63 0.92 12.92 -13.53
C ILE A 63 2.34 13.06 -14.06
N ALA A 64 3.06 14.13 -13.68
CA ALA A 64 4.43 14.36 -14.12
C ALA A 64 5.40 13.37 -13.46
N TYR A 65 5.19 13.06 -12.18
CA TYR A 65 5.89 12.00 -11.47
C TYR A 65 5.75 10.67 -12.22
N TRP A 66 4.51 10.23 -12.50
CA TRP A 66 4.27 8.94 -13.13
C TRP A 66 4.81 8.84 -14.55
N LYS A 67 4.72 9.90 -15.35
CA LYS A 67 5.38 9.91 -16.68
C LYS A 67 6.88 9.69 -16.55
N THR A 68 7.53 10.29 -15.55
CA THR A 68 8.98 10.17 -15.35
C THR A 68 9.36 8.76 -14.89
N ILE A 69 8.69 8.23 -13.86
CA ILE A 69 8.94 6.89 -13.33
C ILE A 69 8.65 5.81 -14.37
N ALA A 70 7.51 5.91 -15.05
CA ALA A 70 7.12 4.93 -16.06
C ALA A 70 8.03 4.98 -17.29
N GLU A 71 8.46 6.17 -17.76
CA GLU A 71 9.41 6.28 -18.88
C GLU A 71 10.72 5.57 -18.54
N HIS A 72 11.20 5.72 -17.31
CA HIS A 72 12.45 5.11 -16.84
C HIS A 72 12.36 3.59 -16.71
N TYR A 73 11.25 3.07 -16.16
CA TYR A 73 11.09 1.64 -15.87
C TYR A 73 10.29 0.85 -16.91
N LYS A 74 9.73 1.44 -17.98
CA LYS A 74 8.81 0.75 -18.91
C LYS A 74 9.34 -0.54 -19.56
N ASN A 75 10.66 -0.69 -19.63
CA ASN A 75 11.33 -1.86 -20.22
C ASN A 75 11.68 -2.93 -19.18
N ASN A 76 11.39 -2.72 -17.89
CA ASN A 76 11.61 -3.69 -16.83
C ASN A 76 10.31 -4.46 -16.52
N PRO A 77 10.21 -5.75 -16.92
CA PRO A 77 9.00 -6.54 -16.70
C PRO A 77 8.80 -6.96 -15.24
N MET A 78 9.80 -6.77 -14.38
CA MET A 78 9.72 -7.08 -12.95
C MET A 78 9.27 -5.89 -12.10
N VAL A 79 8.87 -4.77 -12.72
CA VAL A 79 8.35 -3.58 -12.04
C VAL A 79 6.84 -3.45 -12.27
N MET A 80 6.10 -3.14 -11.22
CA MET A 80 4.70 -2.72 -11.24
C MET A 80 4.59 -1.30 -10.65
N PHE A 81 3.48 -0.62 -10.92
CA PHE A 81 3.27 0.77 -10.47
C PHE A 81 2.02 0.87 -9.63
N ASP A 82 2.14 1.18 -8.33
CA ASP A 82 1.01 1.50 -7.47
C ASP A 82 0.78 3.00 -7.44
N VAL A 83 -0.31 3.44 -8.09
CA VAL A 83 -0.45 4.82 -8.54
C VAL A 83 -0.63 5.82 -7.40
N TYR A 84 -1.19 5.41 -6.26
CA TYR A 84 -1.34 6.24 -5.07
C TYR A 84 -1.77 5.41 -3.87
N ASN A 85 -1.04 5.53 -2.77
CA ASN A 85 -1.34 4.89 -1.49
C ASN A 85 -2.56 5.54 -0.78
N GLU A 86 -3.53 4.72 -0.37
CA GLU A 86 -4.65 5.06 0.53
C GLU A 86 -5.41 6.36 0.22
N PRO A 87 -5.87 6.57 -1.02
CA PRO A 87 -6.51 7.81 -1.40
C PRO A 87 -7.86 8.00 -0.69
N LYS A 88 -8.11 9.22 -0.21
CA LYS A 88 -9.32 9.55 0.56
C LYS A 88 -10.37 10.28 -0.28
N TYR A 89 -10.74 9.71 -1.43
CA TYR A 89 -11.81 10.27 -2.28
C TYR A 89 -13.18 10.17 -1.61
N HIS A 90 -14.00 11.19 -1.81
CA HIS A 90 -15.37 11.23 -1.30
C HIS A 90 -16.34 10.34 -2.12
N ASP A 91 -16.20 10.35 -3.44
CA ASP A 91 -17.08 9.64 -4.37
C ASP A 91 -16.30 9.07 -5.57
N TRP A 92 -16.94 8.13 -6.25
CA TRP A 92 -16.37 7.42 -7.39
C TRP A 92 -16.12 8.30 -8.61
N ASN A 93 -16.92 9.36 -8.80
CA ASN A 93 -16.73 10.26 -9.94
C ASN A 93 -15.41 11.02 -9.80
N THR A 94 -15.13 11.55 -8.60
CA THR A 94 -13.86 12.21 -8.30
C THR A 94 -12.70 11.22 -8.27
N TRP A 95 -12.91 9.99 -7.77
CA TRP A 95 -11.90 8.93 -7.83
C TRP A 95 -11.51 8.58 -9.28
N LEU A 96 -12.48 8.49 -10.21
CA LEU A 96 -12.21 8.20 -11.62
C LEU A 96 -11.63 9.39 -12.37
N HIS A 97 -12.18 10.59 -12.17
CA HIS A 97 -11.99 11.73 -13.09
C HIS A 97 -11.33 12.95 -12.44
N GLY A 98 -11.00 12.87 -11.15
CA GLY A 98 -10.52 14.01 -10.38
C GLY A 98 -11.58 15.11 -10.26
N GLY A 99 -11.10 16.32 -9.97
CA GLY A 99 -11.93 17.51 -9.87
C GLY A 99 -11.82 18.23 -8.52
N GLY A 100 -12.14 19.51 -8.53
CA GLY A 100 -11.99 20.36 -7.36
C GLY A 100 -10.54 20.72 -7.07
N THR A 101 -10.27 21.13 -5.83
CA THR A 101 -8.94 21.61 -5.40
C THR A 101 -8.76 21.33 -3.91
N VAL A 102 -7.59 20.82 -3.54
CA VAL A 102 -7.18 20.62 -2.13
C VAL A 102 -5.84 21.29 -1.93
N SER A 103 -5.74 22.11 -0.88
CA SER A 103 -4.53 22.86 -0.52
C SER A 103 -3.91 23.64 -1.70
N GLY A 104 -4.77 24.19 -2.57
CA GLY A 104 -4.36 24.98 -3.73
C GLY A 104 -4.00 24.18 -4.98
N ALA A 105 -3.98 22.85 -4.92
CA ALA A 105 -3.69 21.97 -6.04
C ALA A 105 -4.95 21.30 -6.60
N THR A 106 -5.04 21.18 -7.92
CA THR A 106 -6.12 20.44 -8.59
C THR A 106 -5.99 18.96 -8.32
N VAL A 107 -7.07 18.35 -7.84
CA VAL A 107 -7.14 16.90 -7.64
C VAL A 107 -7.34 16.21 -8.99
N VAL A 108 -6.57 15.16 -9.26
CA VAL A 108 -6.71 14.32 -10.45
C VAL A 108 -7.33 12.98 -10.09
N GLY A 109 -7.85 12.25 -11.07
CA GLY A 109 -8.42 10.92 -10.85
C GLY A 109 -7.37 9.82 -10.96
N MET A 110 -7.68 8.65 -10.43
CA MET A 110 -6.83 7.46 -10.58
C MET A 110 -6.67 7.05 -12.05
N GLN A 111 -7.69 7.27 -12.89
CA GLN A 111 -7.58 7.04 -14.34
C GLN A 111 -6.58 8.00 -15.00
N ASP A 112 -6.42 9.23 -14.50
CA ASP A 112 -5.46 10.18 -15.04
C ASP A 112 -4.02 9.71 -14.79
N LEU A 113 -3.74 9.13 -13.61
CA LEU A 113 -2.43 8.55 -13.28
C LEU A 113 -2.14 7.32 -14.14
N VAL A 114 -3.13 6.43 -14.33
CA VAL A 114 -3.02 5.27 -15.23
C VAL A 114 -2.74 5.73 -16.66
N ASN A 115 -3.47 6.72 -17.16
CA ASN A 115 -3.27 7.30 -18.48
C ASN A 115 -1.87 7.93 -18.61
N ALA A 116 -1.34 8.56 -17.55
CA ALA A 116 -0.01 9.11 -17.52
C ALA A 116 1.06 8.03 -17.76
N ILE A 117 0.97 6.90 -17.05
CA ILE A 117 1.85 5.73 -17.22
C ILE A 117 1.71 5.15 -18.64
N ARG A 118 0.48 4.98 -19.15
CA ARG A 118 0.28 4.44 -20.50
C ARG A 118 0.74 5.39 -21.61
N SER A 119 0.71 6.70 -21.39
CA SER A 119 1.11 7.70 -22.38
C SER A 119 2.57 7.62 -22.80
N VAL A 120 3.44 7.02 -21.97
CA VAL A 120 4.86 6.79 -22.26
C VAL A 120 5.15 5.39 -22.82
N GLY A 121 4.11 4.59 -23.03
CA GLY A 121 4.18 3.25 -23.63
C GLY A 121 4.47 2.12 -22.64
N ALA A 122 4.40 2.38 -21.32
CA ALA A 122 4.58 1.35 -20.30
C ALA A 122 3.45 0.32 -20.35
N LYS A 123 3.79 -0.97 -20.26
CA LYS A 123 2.84 -2.10 -20.38
C LYS A 123 2.66 -2.90 -19.09
N GLN A 124 3.42 -2.57 -18.05
CA GLN A 124 3.40 -3.29 -16.79
C GLN A 124 2.05 -3.21 -16.09
N ILE A 125 1.85 -4.12 -15.13
CA ILE A 125 0.70 -4.09 -14.22
C ILE A 125 0.71 -2.76 -13.46
N ILE A 126 -0.46 -2.15 -13.35
CA ILE A 126 -0.69 -0.96 -12.55
C ILE A 126 -1.60 -1.36 -11.39
N VAL A 127 -1.16 -1.06 -10.18
CA VAL A 127 -1.92 -1.24 -8.95
C VAL A 127 -2.71 0.04 -8.67
N VAL A 128 -3.99 -0.12 -8.30
CA VAL A 128 -4.91 1.00 -8.06
C VAL A 128 -5.72 0.72 -6.80
N GLU A 129 -5.75 1.65 -5.88
CA GLU A 129 -6.53 1.52 -4.66
C GLU A 129 -7.85 2.32 -4.72
N PRO A 130 -9.01 1.70 -4.42
CA PRO A 130 -10.25 2.43 -4.17
C PRO A 130 -10.18 3.40 -3.00
N GLY A 131 -9.41 3.05 -1.96
CA GLY A 131 -9.37 3.77 -0.70
C GLY A 131 -10.77 3.99 -0.12
N SER A 132 -11.05 5.22 0.30
CA SER A 132 -12.34 5.58 0.89
C SER A 132 -13.47 5.91 -0.10
N ALA A 133 -13.25 5.76 -1.41
CA ALA A 133 -14.21 6.21 -2.43
C ALA A 133 -15.64 5.71 -2.18
N GLY A 134 -16.65 6.56 -2.40
CA GLY A 134 -18.06 6.14 -2.33
C GLY A 134 -18.63 5.93 -0.92
N LYS A 135 -17.90 6.30 0.14
CA LYS A 135 -18.45 6.34 1.53
C LYS A 135 -18.84 7.72 2.04
N GLY A 136 -18.59 8.79 1.29
CA GLY A 136 -19.25 10.08 1.51
C GLY A 136 -18.91 10.85 2.79
N VAL A 137 -17.91 10.43 3.58
CA VAL A 137 -17.48 11.15 4.80
C VAL A 137 -16.03 11.62 4.64
N PRO A 138 -15.77 12.93 4.54
CA PRO A 138 -14.42 13.47 4.58
C PRO A 138 -13.79 13.28 5.97
N GLY A 139 -12.58 12.74 6.03
CA GLY A 139 -11.79 12.65 7.28
C GLY A 139 -10.88 11.43 7.33
N ALA A 140 -9.89 11.47 8.24
CA ALA A 140 -8.90 10.41 8.44
C ALA A 140 -9.50 9.05 8.85
N ASP A 141 -10.76 9.03 9.30
CA ASP A 141 -11.48 7.83 9.72
C ASP A 141 -12.39 7.22 8.63
N ALA A 142 -12.33 7.74 7.40
CA ALA A 142 -12.93 7.06 6.27
C ALA A 142 -12.12 5.79 6.01
N ALA A 143 -12.58 4.68 6.59
CA ALA A 143 -11.90 3.38 6.55
C ALA A 143 -11.31 3.14 5.15
N GLU A 144 -10.00 2.85 5.08
CA GLU A 144 -9.21 2.62 3.85
C GLU A 144 -9.87 1.65 2.88
N GLU A 145 -10.76 0.81 3.40
CA GLU A 145 -11.55 -0.17 2.67
C GLU A 145 -12.94 0.31 2.19
N GLY A 146 -13.25 1.60 2.29
CA GLY A 146 -14.59 2.14 2.09
C GLY A 146 -15.15 1.85 0.70
N GLY A 147 -14.34 2.08 -0.34
CA GLY A 147 -14.74 1.86 -1.72
C GLY A 147 -15.00 0.40 -2.05
N TRP A 148 -14.39 -0.53 -1.33
CA TRP A 148 -14.55 -1.94 -1.65
C TRP A 148 -16.00 -2.42 -1.55
N THR A 149 -16.75 -1.90 -0.59
CA THR A 149 -18.18 -2.24 -0.44
C THR A 149 -19.09 -1.65 -1.52
N THR A 150 -18.63 -0.66 -2.31
CA THR A 150 -19.46 0.11 -3.25
C THR A 150 -18.85 0.26 -4.65
N ILE A 151 -17.78 -0.47 -4.97
CA ILE A 151 -17.04 -0.34 -6.24
C ILE A 151 -17.93 -0.53 -7.47
N GLY A 152 -18.80 -1.55 -7.48
CA GLY A 152 -19.71 -1.79 -8.60
C GLY A 152 -19.00 -1.78 -9.96
N ASN A 153 -19.43 -0.90 -10.86
CA ASN A 153 -18.83 -0.69 -12.19
C ASN A 153 -17.81 0.46 -12.24
N ASN A 154 -17.42 1.02 -11.08
CA ASN A 154 -16.44 2.10 -11.01
C ASN A 154 -15.02 1.52 -11.09
N ILE A 155 -14.64 1.14 -12.31
CA ILE A 155 -13.37 0.49 -12.61
C ILE A 155 -12.52 1.34 -13.54
N ILE A 156 -11.21 1.17 -13.43
CA ILE A 156 -10.24 1.73 -14.37
C ILE A 156 -10.39 1.04 -15.73
N ASN A 157 -10.40 1.85 -16.79
CA ASN A 157 -10.40 1.40 -18.16
C ASN A 157 -8.97 1.11 -18.63
N ASP A 158 -8.41 0.00 -18.15
CA ASP A 158 -7.14 -0.58 -18.59
C ASP A 158 -7.17 -2.10 -18.34
N PRO A 159 -6.67 -2.93 -19.26
CA PRO A 159 -6.74 -4.38 -19.11
C PRO A 159 -5.74 -4.96 -18.11
N ASN A 160 -4.72 -4.21 -17.70
CA ASN A 160 -3.62 -4.68 -16.84
C ASN A 160 -3.65 -3.99 -15.46
N ILE A 161 -4.81 -4.02 -14.81
CA ILE A 161 -5.03 -3.46 -13.49
C ILE A 161 -5.10 -4.56 -12.43
N LEU A 162 -4.39 -4.30 -11.33
CA LEU A 162 -4.51 -4.99 -10.05
C LEU A 162 -5.08 -4.00 -9.06
N TYR A 163 -6.01 -4.40 -8.20
CA TYR A 163 -6.53 -3.49 -7.18
C TYR A 163 -5.94 -3.79 -5.81
N SER A 164 -5.55 -2.75 -5.07
CA SER A 164 -4.96 -2.88 -3.72
C SER A 164 -5.99 -2.80 -2.60
N LEU A 165 -5.85 -3.62 -1.57
CA LEU A 165 -6.61 -3.57 -0.32
C LEU A 165 -5.66 -3.54 0.88
N HIS A 166 -5.88 -2.59 1.78
CA HIS A 166 -5.12 -2.46 3.02
C HIS A 166 -5.92 -2.98 4.23
N VAL A 167 -5.32 -3.81 5.07
CA VAL A 167 -6.01 -4.47 6.20
C VAL A 167 -5.16 -4.52 7.47
N TYR A 168 -5.64 -3.87 8.53
CA TYR A 168 -4.99 -3.86 9.84
C TYR A 168 -5.89 -4.40 10.95
N ASP A 169 -6.88 -3.62 11.36
CA ASP A 169 -7.78 -3.94 12.48
C ASP A 169 -8.68 -5.16 12.26
N LYS A 170 -8.75 -5.67 11.03
CA LYS A 170 -9.64 -6.78 10.61
C LYS A 170 -8.91 -8.06 10.24
N ILE A 171 -7.59 -8.13 10.40
CA ILE A 171 -6.90 -9.41 10.13
C ILE A 171 -7.36 -10.52 11.08
N ASN A 172 -7.94 -10.17 12.23
CA ASN A 172 -8.51 -11.09 13.21
C ASN A 172 -9.90 -11.64 12.83
N LEU A 173 -10.50 -11.18 11.73
CA LEU A 173 -11.73 -11.77 11.21
C LEU A 173 -11.46 -13.21 10.76
N SER A 174 -12.41 -14.10 11.03
CA SER A 174 -12.36 -15.48 10.51
C SER A 174 -12.36 -15.49 8.97
N ALA A 175 -11.84 -16.55 8.36
CA ALA A 175 -11.85 -16.73 6.91
C ALA A 175 -13.25 -16.50 6.29
N GLN A 176 -14.33 -16.96 6.93
CA GLN A 176 -15.70 -16.73 6.48
C GLN A 176 -16.10 -15.24 6.51
N GLN A 177 -15.68 -14.51 7.54
CA GLN A 177 -15.93 -13.07 7.64
C GLN A 177 -15.09 -12.27 6.65
N GLN A 178 -13.84 -12.68 6.41
CA GLN A 178 -13.00 -12.13 5.35
C GLN A 178 -13.65 -12.34 3.97
N ASP A 179 -14.07 -13.57 3.64
CA ASP A 179 -14.70 -13.89 2.36
C ASP A 179 -16.07 -13.20 2.20
N ALA A 180 -16.85 -13.07 3.27
CA ALA A 180 -18.11 -12.32 3.22
C ALA A 180 -17.88 -10.83 2.89
N LYS A 181 -16.72 -10.29 3.26
CA LYS A 181 -16.39 -8.89 3.09
C LYS A 181 -15.67 -8.60 1.77
N TRP A 182 -14.70 -9.44 1.43
CA TRP A 182 -13.79 -9.26 0.29
C TRP A 182 -14.05 -10.23 -0.85
N GLY A 183 -14.65 -11.38 -0.59
CA GLY A 183 -14.97 -12.42 -1.58
C GLY A 183 -15.74 -11.90 -2.79
N PRO A 184 -16.78 -11.05 -2.64
CA PRO A 184 -17.47 -10.45 -3.79
C PRO A 184 -16.54 -9.68 -4.72
N ILE A 185 -15.45 -9.13 -4.22
CA ILE A 185 -14.47 -8.36 -5.01
C ILE A 185 -13.39 -9.30 -5.56
N LEU A 186 -12.82 -10.15 -4.70
CA LEU A 186 -11.82 -11.16 -5.04
C LEU A 186 -12.25 -12.06 -6.21
N ASN A 187 -13.56 -12.30 -6.34
CA ASN A 187 -14.13 -13.11 -7.42
C ASN A 187 -14.29 -12.36 -8.76
N HIS A 188 -14.17 -11.03 -8.77
CA HIS A 188 -14.45 -10.19 -9.94
C HIS A 188 -13.23 -9.41 -10.44
N TYR A 189 -12.28 -9.08 -9.56
CA TYR A 189 -11.08 -8.32 -9.91
C TYR A 189 -9.83 -8.97 -9.31
N PRO A 190 -8.68 -8.90 -10.00
CA PRO A 190 -7.40 -9.24 -9.38
C PRO A 190 -7.19 -8.35 -8.16
N LEU A 191 -7.01 -8.96 -6.99
CA LEU A 191 -6.74 -8.27 -5.73
C LEU A 191 -5.31 -8.53 -5.27
N TYR A 192 -4.71 -7.49 -4.74
CA TYR A 192 -3.44 -7.50 -4.04
C TYR A 192 -3.65 -6.89 -2.66
N TYR A 193 -3.22 -7.59 -1.61
CA TYR A 193 -3.18 -7.00 -0.27
C TYR A 193 -1.91 -6.15 -0.17
N GLY A 194 -1.96 -4.91 -0.66
CA GLY A 194 -0.80 -4.02 -0.76
C GLY A 194 -0.23 -3.62 0.59
N GLU A 195 -1.02 -3.68 1.65
CA GLU A 195 -0.55 -3.39 2.99
C GLU A 195 -1.37 -4.13 4.04
N TRP A 196 -0.70 -4.84 4.94
CA TRP A 196 -1.38 -5.43 6.08
C TRP A 196 -0.40 -5.70 7.21
N ALA A 197 -0.87 -5.64 8.45
CA ALA A 197 -0.08 -6.09 9.58
C ALA A 197 -0.89 -6.31 10.86
N PHE A 198 -0.36 -7.20 11.72
CA PHE A 198 -0.66 -7.18 13.14
C PHE A 198 0.33 -6.24 13.84
N LEU A 199 -0.15 -5.11 14.37
CA LEU A 199 0.72 -4.09 14.96
C LEU A 199 0.42 -3.91 16.45
N PRO A 200 1.12 -4.62 17.36
CA PRO A 200 1.02 -4.39 18.80
C PRO A 200 1.60 -3.02 19.20
N ASN A 201 2.50 -2.48 18.38
CA ASN A 201 3.24 -1.23 18.57
C ASN A 201 2.69 -0.05 17.75
N ALA A 202 1.50 -0.18 17.16
CA ALA A 202 0.89 0.90 16.39
C ALA A 202 0.57 2.12 17.28
N GLN A 203 0.77 3.31 16.71
CA GLN A 203 0.22 4.55 17.26
C GLN A 203 -1.31 4.55 17.29
N ILE A 204 -1.94 3.71 16.46
CA ILE A 204 -3.37 3.45 16.39
C ILE A 204 -3.67 2.13 17.12
N PRO A 205 -4.15 2.13 18.38
CA PRO A 205 -4.35 0.91 19.17
C PRO A 205 -5.40 -0.05 18.60
N ALA A 206 -6.14 0.34 17.55
CA ALA A 206 -7.14 -0.51 16.90
C ALA A 206 -6.52 -1.75 16.24
N HIS A 207 -5.26 -1.69 15.80
CA HIS A 207 -4.63 -2.74 14.96
C HIS A 207 -4.31 -4.06 15.70
N CYS A 208 -4.35 -4.06 17.03
CA CYS A 208 -4.19 -5.25 17.87
C CYS A 208 -5.36 -5.44 18.85
N LYS A 209 -6.42 -4.63 18.70
CA LYS A 209 -7.50 -4.55 19.68
C LYS A 209 -8.25 -5.87 19.78
N GLY A 210 -8.44 -6.34 21.01
CA GLY A 210 -9.21 -7.56 21.29
C GLY A 210 -8.48 -8.87 21.00
N VAL A 211 -7.19 -8.82 20.65
CA VAL A 211 -6.33 -9.99 20.48
C VAL A 211 -5.40 -10.08 21.68
N SER A 212 -5.46 -11.20 22.42
CA SER A 212 -4.53 -11.46 23.52
C SER A 212 -3.17 -11.93 23.02
N HIS A 213 -2.16 -11.85 23.88
CA HIS A 213 -0.79 -12.25 23.56
C HIS A 213 -0.71 -13.68 23.01
N ASP A 214 -1.40 -14.62 23.67
CA ASP A 214 -1.47 -16.04 23.29
C ASP A 214 -2.25 -16.32 21.98
N GLN A 215 -3.00 -15.34 21.47
CA GLN A 215 -3.77 -15.45 20.23
C GLN A 215 -3.05 -14.83 19.02
N ALA A 216 -2.09 -13.93 19.24
CA ALA A 216 -1.54 -13.08 18.19
C ALA A 216 -0.90 -13.88 17.05
N ASP A 217 -0.15 -14.92 17.38
CA ASP A 217 0.42 -15.88 16.42
C ASP A 217 -0.65 -16.52 15.54
N SER A 218 -1.74 -16.97 16.15
CA SER A 218 -2.83 -17.66 15.44
C SER A 218 -3.60 -16.71 14.53
N VAL A 219 -3.74 -15.44 14.92
CA VAL A 219 -4.38 -14.41 14.10
C VAL A 219 -3.58 -14.16 12.83
N VAL A 220 -2.25 -13.96 12.94
CA VAL A 220 -1.39 -13.72 11.76
C VAL A 220 -1.39 -14.95 10.84
N LYS A 221 -1.22 -16.15 11.39
CA LYS A 221 -1.23 -17.41 10.63
C LYS A 221 -2.57 -17.63 9.92
N ALA A 222 -3.69 -17.44 10.61
CA ALA A 222 -5.01 -17.59 10.00
C ALA A 222 -5.27 -16.61 8.85
N PHE A 223 -4.75 -15.38 8.94
CA PHE A 223 -4.88 -14.41 7.86
C PHE A 223 -4.00 -14.76 6.65
N LEU A 224 -2.76 -15.22 6.89
CA LEU A 224 -1.88 -15.75 5.84
C LEU A 224 -2.52 -16.97 5.15
N ASP A 225 -3.03 -17.94 5.92
CA ASP A 225 -3.71 -19.13 5.40
C ASP A 225 -4.94 -18.77 4.56
N TYR A 226 -5.69 -17.74 4.98
CA TYR A 226 -6.81 -17.23 4.21
C TYR A 226 -6.34 -16.64 2.87
N MET A 227 -5.32 -15.78 2.86
CA MET A 227 -4.78 -15.22 1.61
C MET A 227 -4.26 -16.31 0.67
N ASP A 228 -3.58 -17.33 1.20
CA ASP A 228 -3.12 -18.50 0.44
C ASP A 228 -4.30 -19.27 -0.18
N SER A 229 -5.36 -19.51 0.61
CA SER A 229 -6.57 -20.21 0.14
C SER A 229 -7.29 -19.48 -1.00
N ARG A 230 -7.07 -18.16 -1.10
CA ARG A 230 -7.63 -17.29 -2.13
C ARG A 230 -6.64 -17.00 -3.27
N HIS A 231 -5.41 -17.55 -3.20
CA HIS A 231 -4.31 -17.24 -4.12
C HIS A 231 -4.03 -15.73 -4.22
N ALA A 232 -4.23 -15.00 -3.13
CA ALA A 232 -4.03 -13.56 -3.10
C ALA A 232 -2.54 -13.22 -2.90
N SER A 233 -2.02 -12.32 -3.73
CA SER A 233 -0.70 -11.74 -3.50
C SER A 233 -0.76 -10.66 -2.42
N TRP A 234 0.33 -10.45 -1.68
CA TRP A 234 0.35 -9.52 -0.55
C TRP A 234 1.73 -8.92 -0.27
N SER A 235 1.76 -7.77 0.40
CA SER A 235 2.94 -7.21 1.07
C SER A 235 2.62 -6.82 2.52
N ALA A 236 3.46 -7.29 3.44
CA ALA A 236 3.31 -7.02 4.87
C ALA A 236 3.97 -5.69 5.27
N TRP A 237 3.29 -4.91 6.10
CA TRP A 237 3.80 -3.65 6.65
C TRP A 237 4.57 -3.87 7.97
N ASP A 238 5.81 -3.43 8.09
CA ASP A 238 6.74 -3.10 7.01
C ASP A 238 8.10 -3.76 7.29
N PHE A 239 8.97 -3.73 6.29
CA PHE A 239 10.35 -4.22 6.44
C PHE A 239 11.24 -3.18 7.15
N ALA A 240 10.83 -2.76 8.35
CA ALA A 240 11.60 -1.87 9.22
C ALA A 240 11.44 -2.25 10.70
N PRO A 241 12.33 -1.76 11.57
CA PRO A 241 12.16 -1.90 13.02
C PRO A 241 11.10 -0.97 13.63
N PRO A 242 10.31 -1.44 14.61
CA PRO A 242 10.26 -2.79 15.18
C PRO A 242 9.10 -3.63 14.59
N HIS A 243 8.83 -3.54 13.29
CA HIS A 243 7.71 -4.25 12.64
C HIS A 243 8.12 -5.64 12.17
N LEU A 244 8.68 -5.83 10.96
CA LEU A 244 9.11 -7.16 10.50
C LEU A 244 10.54 -7.53 10.92
N ILE A 245 11.40 -6.55 11.16
CA ILE A 245 12.82 -6.76 11.53
C ILE A 245 13.18 -6.02 12.81
N GLN A 246 14.18 -6.50 13.54
CA GLN A 246 14.63 -5.88 14.79
C GLN A 246 15.59 -4.71 14.54
N ASP A 247 16.39 -4.77 13.47
CA ASP A 247 17.38 -3.76 13.12
C ASP A 247 17.84 -3.91 11.65
N PHE A 248 18.41 -2.85 11.08
CA PHE A 248 18.93 -2.83 9.71
C PHE A 248 20.35 -3.38 9.54
N ASN A 249 21.00 -3.88 10.60
CA ASN A 249 22.32 -4.51 10.53
C ASN A 249 22.20 -6.02 10.36
N THR A 250 21.36 -6.66 11.18
CA THR A 250 21.19 -8.12 11.20
C THR A 250 19.99 -8.57 10.39
N PHE A 251 18.99 -7.70 10.20
CA PHE A 251 17.68 -8.05 9.64
C PHE A 251 17.02 -9.22 10.38
N SER A 252 17.33 -9.41 11.67
CA SER A 252 16.71 -10.45 12.49
C SER A 252 15.20 -10.22 12.55
N PRO A 253 14.36 -11.25 12.34
CA PRO A 253 12.92 -11.09 12.39
C PRO A 253 12.46 -10.73 13.81
N THR A 254 11.43 -9.91 13.93
CA THR A 254 10.71 -9.69 15.19
C THR A 254 9.88 -10.94 15.57
N SER A 255 9.47 -11.01 16.84
CA SER A 255 8.59 -12.07 17.34
C SER A 255 7.45 -11.45 18.16
N LEU A 256 6.27 -12.10 18.11
CA LEU A 256 5.14 -11.76 18.98
C LEU A 256 5.26 -12.44 20.35
N ASP A 257 6.17 -13.40 20.53
CA ASP A 257 6.43 -14.15 21.77
C ASP A 257 7.28 -13.39 22.80
N VAL A 258 7.27 -12.05 22.73
CA VAL A 258 7.88 -11.17 23.73
C VAL A 258 6.79 -10.41 24.48
N PRO A 259 7.02 -9.90 25.71
CA PRO A 259 6.00 -9.12 26.40
C PRO A 259 5.65 -7.84 25.63
N TRP A 260 4.35 -7.62 25.40
CA TRP A 260 3.82 -6.37 24.84
C TRP A 260 2.40 -6.11 25.35
N THR A 261 1.98 -4.85 25.29
CA THR A 261 0.61 -4.42 25.51
C THR A 261 0.12 -3.78 24.22
N CYS A 262 -1.10 -4.11 23.79
CA CYS A 262 -1.65 -3.55 22.56
C CYS A 262 -1.67 -2.01 22.60
N GLY A 263 -1.09 -1.37 21.60
CA GLY A 263 -0.98 0.08 21.47
C GLY A 263 0.22 0.68 22.21
N ASP A 264 1.11 -0.13 22.78
CA ASP A 264 2.38 0.38 23.32
C ASP A 264 3.36 0.65 22.18
N ALA A 265 3.49 1.93 21.81
CA ALA A 265 4.42 2.39 20.78
C ALA A 265 5.91 2.06 21.06
N LYS A 266 6.25 1.59 22.27
CA LYS A 266 7.60 1.13 22.63
C LYS A 266 7.79 -0.38 22.51
N ALA A 267 6.72 -1.13 22.22
CA ALA A 267 6.82 -2.57 22.06
C ALA A 267 7.70 -2.92 20.84
N VAL A 268 8.62 -3.87 21.06
CA VAL A 268 9.49 -4.41 20.01
C VAL A 268 8.93 -5.68 19.37
N ALA A 269 7.69 -6.03 19.73
CA ALA A 269 6.99 -7.19 19.24
C ALA A 269 6.51 -6.97 17.80
N GLY A 270 6.60 -8.01 16.98
CA GLY A 270 6.16 -7.95 15.59
C GLY A 270 6.09 -9.33 14.95
N MET A 271 5.45 -9.39 13.79
CA MET A 271 5.11 -10.64 13.10
C MET A 271 6.24 -11.17 12.18
N GLY A 272 7.45 -10.63 12.26
CA GLY A 272 8.55 -10.91 11.34
C GLY A 272 8.89 -12.38 11.21
N GLN A 273 8.93 -13.10 12.32
CA GLN A 273 9.28 -14.53 12.33
C GLN A 273 8.22 -15.36 11.62
N ILE A 274 6.93 -15.07 11.86
CA ILE A 274 5.80 -15.77 11.24
C ILE A 274 5.78 -15.52 9.73
N VAL A 275 5.94 -14.25 9.31
CA VAL A 275 5.97 -13.88 7.89
C VAL A 275 7.13 -14.54 7.16
N LYS A 276 8.33 -14.56 7.77
CA LYS A 276 9.51 -15.24 7.22
C LYS A 276 9.28 -16.75 7.08
N GLN A 277 8.72 -17.39 8.10
CA GLN A 277 8.40 -18.82 8.11
C GLN A 277 7.43 -19.15 6.96
N HIS A 278 6.35 -18.37 6.82
CA HIS A 278 5.38 -18.52 5.74
C HIS A 278 6.02 -18.44 4.35
N LEU A 279 6.82 -17.40 4.09
CA LEU A 279 7.49 -17.19 2.80
C LEU A 279 8.55 -18.26 2.47
N THR A 280 9.11 -18.94 3.48
CA THR A 280 10.17 -19.94 3.30
C THR A 280 9.68 -21.39 3.45
N GLY A 281 8.40 -21.59 3.79
CA GLY A 281 7.83 -22.91 4.06
C GLY A 281 8.43 -23.61 5.28
N GLN A 282 8.88 -22.84 6.28
CA GLN A 282 9.53 -23.32 7.51
C GLN A 282 8.61 -23.27 8.72
#